data_AF-A0A238WA85-F1
#
_entry.id   AF-A0A238WA85-F1
#
_cell.length_a   1.000
_cell.length_b   1.000
_cell.length_c   1.000
_cell.angle_alpha   90.00
_cell.angle_beta   90.00
_cell.angle_gamma   90.00
#
_symmetry.space_group_name_H-M   'P 1'
#
loop_
_entity.id
_entity.type
_entity.pdbx_description
1 polymer ?
#
loop_
_entity_poly.entity_id
_entity_poly.type
_entity_poly.pdbx_seq_one_letter_code
_entity_poly.pdbx_strand_id
1 'polypeptide(L)'
;MLLLAAYLVEFVVLGIAPAERGTWWAENVPIFLIVVALVVLYVRGVRFSNLAYALMSVLLFMHTIGGHYTFEKVPFDWFNNLFGFKRNMYDRVAHFTVGFYAYPIIELTDRKGLIQSRFIATFFRSA
;
A
#
# COMPACT_ATOMS: atom_id res chain seq x y z
N MET A 1 14.11 0.73 4.94
CA MET A 1 15.12 1.10 3.91
C MET A 1 14.99 0.23 2.68
N LEU A 2 15.00 -1.11 2.79
CA LEU A 2 14.81 -2.00 1.64
C LEU A 2 13.51 -1.73 0.84
N LEU A 3 12.36 -1.68 1.52
CA LEU A 3 11.07 -1.42 0.86
C LEU A 3 11.01 -0.06 0.15
N LEU A 4 11.61 0.97 0.76
CA LEU A 4 11.69 2.31 0.15
C LEU A 4 12.54 2.27 -1.12
N ALA A 5 13.72 1.64 -1.07
CA ALA A 5 14.58 1.51 -2.23
C ALA A 5 13.89 0.71 -3.35
N ALA A 6 13.23 -0.40 -3.01
CA ALA A 6 12.47 -1.21 -3.97
C ALA A 6 11.34 -0.41 -4.63
N TYR A 7 10.56 0.33 -3.84
CA TYR A 7 9.51 1.22 -4.37
C TYR A 7 10.08 2.31 -5.28
N LEU A 8 11.19 2.95 -4.90
CA LEU A 8 11.80 3.98 -5.75
C LEU A 8 12.29 3.42 -7.09
N VAL A 9 12.87 2.20 -7.08
CA VAL A 9 13.27 1.51 -8.30
C VAL A 9 12.05 1.20 -9.16
N GLU A 10 10.99 0.63 -8.60
CA GLU A 10 9.75 0.35 -9.32
C GLU A 10 9.13 1.63 -9.90
N PHE A 11 9.00 2.68 -9.11
CA PHE A 11 8.44 3.96 -9.52
C PHE A 11 9.20 4.56 -10.70
N VAL A 12 10.53 4.54 -10.66
CA VAL A 12 11.37 5.04 -11.75
C VAL A 12 11.21 4.17 -12.99
N VAL A 13 11.32 2.84 -12.85
CA VAL A 13 11.23 1.91 -13.99
C VAL A 13 9.87 2.01 -14.68
N LEU A 14 8.80 1.97 -13.90
CA LEU A 14 7.43 2.04 -14.41
C LEU A 14 7.05 3.46 -14.88
N GLY A 15 7.76 4.49 -14.43
CA GLY A 15 7.57 5.86 -14.89
C GLY A 15 8.16 6.17 -16.28
N ILE A 16 9.02 5.31 -16.83
CA ILE A 16 9.69 5.57 -18.12
C ILE A 16 8.70 5.59 -19.29
N ALA A 17 7.79 4.61 -19.34
CA ALA A 17 6.85 4.44 -20.44
C ALA A 17 5.49 3.89 -19.95
N PRO A 18 4.73 4.66 -19.13
CA PRO A 18 3.39 4.26 -18.73
C PRO A 18 2.45 4.27 -19.94
N ALA A 19 1.43 3.42 -19.91
CA ALA A 19 0.40 3.32 -20.94
C ALA A 19 -0.29 4.66 -21.20
N GLU A 20 -0.61 5.40 -20.13
CA GLU A 20 -1.26 6.70 -20.20
C GLU A 20 -0.64 7.66 -19.18
N ARG A 21 0.03 8.72 -19.67
CA ARG A 21 0.75 9.67 -18.79
C ARG A 21 -0.16 10.44 -17.84
N GLY A 22 -1.37 10.79 -18.26
CA GLY A 22 -2.36 11.48 -17.41
C GLY A 22 -2.76 10.60 -16.23
N THR A 23 -3.16 9.36 -16.53
CA THR A 23 -3.51 8.33 -15.54
C THR A 23 -2.32 8.02 -14.62
N TRP A 24 -1.11 7.89 -15.16
CA TRP A 24 0.10 7.69 -14.35
C TRP A 24 0.23 8.73 -13.23
N TRP A 25 0.11 10.02 -13.55
CA TRP A 25 0.21 11.08 -12.55
C TRP A 25 -0.99 11.09 -11.59
N ALA A 26 -2.20 10.93 -12.11
CA ALA A 26 -3.42 10.92 -11.29
C ALA A 26 -3.35 9.84 -10.20
N GLU A 27 -2.87 8.64 -10.56
CA GLU A 27 -2.80 7.49 -9.65
C GLU A 27 -1.58 7.56 -8.72
N ASN A 28 -0.42 8.02 -9.21
CA ASN A 28 0.81 7.97 -8.42
C ASN A 28 1.06 9.19 -7.53
N VAL A 29 0.42 10.34 -7.77
CA VAL A 29 0.58 11.53 -6.91
C VAL A 29 0.11 11.23 -5.47
N PRO A 30 -1.09 10.66 -5.22
CA PRO A 30 -1.51 10.29 -3.86
C PRO A 30 -0.55 9.30 -3.19
N ILE A 31 -0.05 8.32 -3.94
CA ILE A 31 0.88 7.30 -3.45
C ILE A 31 2.22 7.90 -3.05
N PHE A 32 2.73 8.82 -3.87
CA PHE A 32 3.95 9.56 -3.58
C PHE A 32 3.79 10.40 -2.30
N LEU A 33 2.64 11.03 -2.09
CA LEU A 33 2.35 11.78 -0.86
C LEU A 33 2.36 10.87 0.39
N ILE A 34 1.83 9.65 0.28
CA ILE A 34 1.89 8.65 1.36
C ILE A 34 3.36 8.30 1.67
N VAL A 35 4.18 8.04 0.65
CA VAL A 35 5.61 7.74 0.84
C VAL A 35 6.34 8.88 1.52
N VAL A 36 6.12 10.12 1.07
CA VAL A 36 6.70 11.32 1.70
C VAL A 36 6.27 11.41 3.17
N ALA A 37 4.99 11.20 3.47
CA ALA A 37 4.50 11.21 4.84
C ALA A 37 5.19 10.16 5.72
N LEU A 38 5.35 8.93 5.21
CA LEU A 38 6.05 7.85 5.93
C LEU A 38 7.54 8.16 6.17
N VAL A 39 8.22 8.75 5.18
CA VAL A 39 9.62 9.19 5.33
C VAL A 39 9.73 10.30 6.37
N VAL A 40 8.85 11.31 6.32
CA VAL A 40 8.83 12.41 7.31
C VAL A 40 8.59 11.86 8.73
N LEU A 41 7.62 10.96 8.90
CA LEU A 41 7.35 10.31 10.18
C LEU A 41 8.58 9.55 10.69
N TYR A 42 9.24 8.78 9.81
CA TYR A 42 10.44 8.02 10.15
C TYR A 42 11.59 8.92 10.61
N VAL A 43 11.83 10.04 9.92
CA VAL A 43 12.85 11.04 10.25
C VAL A 43 12.52 11.76 11.57
N ARG A 44 11.24 12.03 11.83
CA ARG A 44 10.77 12.59 13.11
C ARG A 44 10.72 11.59 14.27
N GLY A 45 11.25 10.38 14.09
CA GLY A 45 11.36 9.36 15.14
C GLY A 45 10.13 8.48 15.34
N VAL A 46 9.08 8.63 14.52
CA VAL A 46 7.93 7.73 14.53
C VAL A 46 8.26 6.49 13.71
N ARG A 47 8.54 5.37 14.40
CA ARG A 47 8.94 4.10 13.78
C ARG A 47 7.85 3.05 13.93
N PHE A 48 7.34 2.54 12.83
CA PHE A 48 6.40 1.42 12.84
C PHE A 48 7.14 0.07 12.89
N SER A 49 6.43 -1.01 13.16
CA SER A 49 7.00 -2.36 13.04
C SER A 49 7.34 -2.71 11.58
N ASN A 50 8.19 -3.72 11.40
CA ASN A 50 8.51 -4.24 10.06
C ASN A 50 7.24 -4.76 9.34
N LEU A 51 6.32 -5.38 10.08
CA LEU A 51 5.06 -5.87 9.53
C LEU A 51 4.17 -4.71 9.04
N ALA A 52 4.04 -3.64 9.83
CA ALA A 52 3.32 -2.44 9.42
C ALA A 52 3.89 -1.83 8.13
N TYR A 53 5.22 -1.71 8.02
CA TYR A 53 5.84 -1.23 6.79
C TYR A 53 5.60 -2.16 5.59
N ALA A 54 5.68 -3.48 5.80
CA ALA A 54 5.36 -4.45 4.75
C ALA A 54 3.91 -4.32 4.27
N LEU A 55 2.96 -4.27 5.21
CA LEU A 55 1.53 -4.11 4.95
C LEU A 55 1.20 -2.81 4.21
N MET A 56 1.71 -1.67 4.68
CA MET A 56 1.52 -0.37 4.00
C MET A 56 2.11 -0.37 2.58
N SER A 57 3.24 -1.05 2.39
CA SER A 57 3.94 -1.05 1.11
C SER A 57 3.14 -1.72 0.00
N VAL A 58 2.29 -2.70 0.31
CA VAL A 58 1.49 -3.42 -0.70
C VAL A 58 0.68 -2.46 -1.56
N LEU A 59 -0.02 -1.50 -0.93
CA LEU A 59 -0.79 -0.49 -1.63
C LEU A 59 0.09 0.34 -2.58
N LEU A 60 1.29 0.71 -2.13
CA LEU A 60 2.23 1.54 -2.90
C LEU A 60 2.66 0.82 -4.18
N PHE A 61 3.12 -0.42 -4.06
CA PHE A 61 3.52 -1.24 -5.21
C PHE A 61 2.35 -1.46 -6.17
N MET A 62 1.18 -1.84 -5.62
CA MET A 62 0.03 -2.16 -6.46
C MET A 62 -0.51 -0.94 -7.23
N HIS A 63 -0.61 0.24 -6.61
CA HIS A 63 -1.04 1.43 -7.34
C HIS A 63 -0.02 1.88 -8.39
N THR A 64 1.28 1.75 -8.13
CA THR A 64 2.31 2.13 -9.12
C THR A 64 2.28 1.21 -10.34
N ILE A 65 2.09 -0.10 -10.14
CA ILE A 65 1.82 -1.05 -11.23
C ILE A 65 0.51 -0.72 -11.95
N GLY A 66 -0.56 -0.44 -11.20
CA GLY A 66 -1.86 -0.04 -11.75
C GLY A 66 -1.76 1.23 -12.62
N GLY A 67 -1.04 2.25 -12.16
CA GLY A 67 -0.80 3.48 -12.91
C GLY A 67 0.06 3.28 -14.16
N HIS A 68 1.00 2.33 -14.15
CA HIS A 68 1.83 2.02 -15.32
C HIS A 68 0.99 1.45 -16.46
N TYR A 69 0.22 0.42 -16.17
CA TYR A 69 -0.56 -0.28 -17.20
C TYR A 69 -1.89 0.41 -17.49
N THR A 70 -2.40 1.22 -16.58
CA THR A 70 -3.83 1.41 -16.28
C THR A 70 -4.42 0.16 -15.60
N PHE A 71 -5.23 0.37 -14.57
CA PHE A 71 -5.75 -0.69 -13.69
C PHE A 71 -6.47 -1.82 -14.44
N GLU A 72 -7.10 -1.51 -15.57
CA GLU A 72 -7.82 -2.49 -16.38
C GLU A 72 -6.89 -3.38 -17.24
N LYS A 73 -5.66 -2.90 -17.55
CA LYS A 73 -4.70 -3.56 -18.45
C LYS A 73 -3.59 -4.32 -17.71
N VAL A 74 -3.57 -4.27 -16.37
CA VAL A 74 -2.59 -5.04 -15.59
C VAL A 74 -2.77 -6.54 -15.86
N PRO A 75 -1.70 -7.30 -16.17
CA PRO A 75 -1.80 -8.73 -16.47
C PRO A 75 -2.19 -9.54 -15.20
N PHE A 76 -3.48 -9.62 -14.93
CA PHE A 76 -4.06 -10.18 -13.71
C PHE A 76 -4.99 -11.37 -13.98
N ASP A 77 -4.91 -11.95 -15.17
CA ASP A 77 -5.80 -13.03 -15.62
C ASP A 77 -5.67 -14.30 -14.79
N TRP A 78 -4.50 -14.55 -14.20
CA TRP A 78 -4.32 -15.69 -13.29
C TRP A 78 -5.31 -15.64 -12.12
N PHE A 79 -5.57 -14.46 -11.55
CA PHE A 79 -6.52 -14.25 -10.46
C PHE A 79 -7.95 -14.24 -10.98
N ASN A 80 -8.18 -13.57 -12.12
CA ASN A 80 -9.51 -13.50 -12.73
C ASN A 80 -10.01 -14.91 -13.08
N ASN A 81 -9.15 -15.77 -13.64
CA ASN A 81 -9.47 -17.14 -14.01
C ASN A 81 -9.71 -18.05 -12.81
N LEU A 82 -9.01 -17.81 -11.68
CA LEU A 82 -9.22 -18.59 -10.45
C LEU A 82 -10.65 -18.47 -9.91
N PHE A 83 -11.27 -17.31 -10.08
CA PHE A 83 -12.63 -17.02 -9.60
C PHE A 83 -13.68 -16.87 -10.70
N GLY A 84 -13.30 -17.04 -11.97
CA GLY A 84 -14.20 -16.89 -13.13
C GLY A 84 -14.66 -15.46 -13.39
N PHE A 85 -13.87 -14.45 -13.00
CA PHE A 85 -14.21 -13.05 -13.23
C PHE A 85 -14.08 -12.67 -14.72
N LYS A 86 -15.13 -12.04 -15.27
CA LYS A 86 -15.14 -11.53 -16.66
C LYS A 86 -14.40 -10.20 -16.83
N ARG A 87 -14.17 -9.47 -15.74
CA ARG A 87 -13.48 -8.16 -15.73
C ARG A 87 -12.23 -8.27 -14.90
N ASN A 88 -11.22 -7.48 -15.26
CA ASN A 88 -10.00 -7.37 -14.47
C ASN A 88 -10.30 -6.83 -13.07
N MET A 89 -9.97 -7.61 -12.04
CA MET A 89 -10.23 -7.26 -10.64
C MET A 89 -9.05 -6.59 -9.94
N TYR A 90 -7.97 -6.27 -10.66
CA TYR A 90 -6.76 -5.69 -10.08
C TYR A 90 -7.03 -4.45 -9.22
N ASP A 91 -7.85 -3.52 -9.75
CA ASP A 91 -8.28 -2.30 -9.04
C ASP A 91 -8.91 -2.59 -7.68
N ARG A 92 -9.83 -3.55 -7.61
CA ARG A 92 -10.53 -3.89 -6.37
C ARG A 92 -9.59 -4.53 -5.36
N VAL A 93 -8.65 -5.35 -5.83
CA VAL A 93 -7.64 -5.97 -4.95
C VAL A 93 -6.68 -4.91 -4.42
N ALA A 94 -6.21 -3.99 -5.26
CA ALA A 94 -5.37 -2.88 -4.83
C ALA A 94 -6.08 -2.03 -3.76
N HIS A 95 -7.33 -1.64 -4.01
CA HIS A 95 -8.15 -0.87 -3.05
C HIS A 95 -8.43 -1.61 -1.75
N PHE A 96 -8.59 -2.94 -1.78
CA PHE A 96 -8.71 -3.74 -0.56
C PHE A 96 -7.49 -3.59 0.35
N THR A 97 -6.29 -3.46 -0.23
CA THR A 97 -5.04 -3.29 0.54
C THR A 97 -4.95 -1.95 1.28
N VAL A 98 -5.82 -0.98 1.01
CA VAL A 98 -5.97 0.21 1.86
C VAL A 98 -6.28 -0.19 3.31
N GLY A 99 -7.04 -1.29 3.51
CA GLY A 99 -7.33 -1.82 4.83
C GLY A 99 -6.10 -2.25 5.63
N PHE A 100 -4.96 -2.51 4.97
CA PHE A 100 -3.71 -2.85 5.65
C PHE A 100 -3.14 -1.68 6.47
N TYR A 101 -3.56 -0.44 6.21
CA TYR A 101 -3.23 0.73 7.02
C TYR A 101 -3.92 0.72 8.39
N ALA A 102 -4.93 -0.13 8.62
CA ALA A 102 -5.51 -0.30 9.96
C ALA A 102 -4.46 -0.77 10.98
N TYR A 103 -3.54 -1.66 10.57
CA TYR A 103 -2.50 -2.20 11.44
C TYR A 103 -1.55 -1.13 12.02
N PRO A 104 -0.86 -0.29 11.21
CA PRO A 104 0.00 0.78 11.75
C PRO A 104 -0.77 1.80 12.58
N ILE A 105 -2.04 2.07 12.26
CA ILE A 105 -2.88 2.98 13.05
C ILE A 105 -3.09 2.40 14.44
N ILE A 106 -3.53 1.13 14.53
CA ILE A 106 -3.70 0.41 15.81
C ILE A 106 -2.39 0.36 16.58
N GLU A 107 -1.29 0.03 15.91
CA GLU A 107 0.05 -0.01 16.51
C GLU A 107 0.43 1.35 17.13
N LEU A 108 0.17 2.47 16.46
CA LEU A 108 0.46 3.79 17.02
C LEU A 108 -0.46 4.19 18.17
N THR A 109 -1.76 3.90 18.09
CA THR A 109 -2.70 4.24 19.17
C THR A 109 -2.47 3.40 20.41
N ASP A 110 -2.12 2.11 20.26
CA ASP A 110 -1.73 1.24 21.36
C ASP A 110 -0.46 1.74 22.07
N ARG A 111 0.60 2.03 21.29
CA ARG A 111 1.87 2.56 21.83
C ARG A 111 1.71 3.90 22.56
N LYS A 112 0.74 4.72 22.17
CA LYS A 112 0.44 6.01 22.83
C LYS A 112 -0.55 5.90 24.00
N GLY A 113 -1.00 4.69 24.33
CA GLY A 113 -1.98 4.48 25.40
C GLY A 113 -3.34 5.12 25.13
N LEU A 114 -3.66 5.39 23.85
CA LEU A 114 -4.93 5.99 23.44
C LEU A 114 -6.06 4.96 23.42
N ILE A 115 -5.74 3.67 23.49
CA ILE A 115 -6.70 2.57 23.62
C ILE A 115 -6.90 2.28 25.12
N GLN A 116 -7.99 2.78 25.69
CA GLN A 116 -8.29 2.69 27.13
C GLN A 116 -8.77 1.29 27.57
N SER A 117 -9.22 0.43 26.64
CA SER A 117 -9.74 -0.91 26.97
C SER A 117 -8.72 -2.00 26.66
N ARG A 118 -8.13 -2.57 27.73
CA ARG A 118 -7.19 -3.71 27.65
C ARG A 118 -7.82 -4.98 27.03
N PHE A 119 -9.15 -5.08 27.04
CA PHE A 119 -9.89 -6.20 26.42
C PHE A 119 -9.75 -6.20 24.90
N ILE A 120 -9.89 -5.04 24.27
CA ILE A 120 -9.74 -4.88 22.80
C ILE A 120 -8.27 -5.12 22.39
N ALA A 121 -7.32 -4.64 23.19
CA ALA A 121 -5.88 -4.86 22.93
C ALA A 121 -5.47 -6.34 23.01
N THR A 122 -6.13 -7.15 23.86
CA THR A 122 -5.80 -8.58 24.01
C THR A 122 -6.31 -9.44 22.85
N PHE A 123 -7.44 -9.08 22.25
CA PHE A 123 -8.01 -9.79 21.09
C PHE A 123 -7.09 -9.72 19.85
N PHE A 124 -6.38 -8.60 19.65
CA PHE A 124 -5.43 -8.42 18.54
C PHE A 124 -3.99 -8.89 18.84
N ARG A 125 -3.67 -9.23 20.09
CA ARG A 125 -2.35 -9.75 20.49
C ARG A 125 -2.20 -11.26 20.31
N SER A 126 -3.29 -11.96 19.97
CA SER A 126 -3.39 -13.43 20.01
C SER A 126 -3.53 -14.09 18.63
N ALA A 127 -3.23 -13.36 17.55
CA ALA A 127 -3.19 -13.88 16.18
C ALA A 127 -1.80 -13.69 15.57
#